data_AF-A0A9E2V347-F1
#
_entry.id   AF-A0A9E2V347-F1
#
_cell.length_a   1.000
_cell.length_b   1.000
_cell.length_c   1.000
_cell.angle_alpha   90.00
_cell.angle_beta   90.00
_cell.angle_gamma   90.00
#
_symmetry.space_group_name_H-M   'P 1'
#
loop_
_entity.id
_entity.type
_entity.pdbx_description
1 polymer ?
#
loop_
_entity_poly.entity_id
_entity_poly.type
_entity_poly.pdbx_seq_one_letter_code
_entity_poly.pdbx_strand_id
1 'polypeptide(L)' 'MARLDLTADLVTLTRALCDLPSVSGDERVLADAVEAALRACAHLEVLRDGDTVVARTQLGRAGRVAIAGHLDTVP' A
#
# COMPACT_ATOMS: atom_id res chain seq x y z
N MET A 1 -3.37 7.17 -13.67
CA MET A 1 -2.63 6.50 -12.59
C MET A 1 -3.14 5.07 -12.49
N ALA A 2 -2.26 4.10 -12.28
CA ALA A 2 -2.67 2.72 -12.02
C ALA A 2 -3.50 2.66 -10.74
N ARG A 3 -4.56 1.84 -10.73
CA ARG A 3 -5.48 1.71 -9.61
C ARG A 3 -5.46 0.28 -9.11
N LEU A 4 -5.15 0.09 -7.83
CA LEU A 4 -5.23 -1.21 -7.16
C LEU A 4 -6.67 -1.45 -6.71
N ASP A 5 -7.25 -2.57 -7.13
CA ASP A 5 -8.57 -3.01 -6.68
C ASP A 5 -8.42 -3.94 -5.47
N LEU A 6 -8.74 -3.42 -4.28
CA LEU A 6 -8.66 -4.18 -3.03
C LEU A 6 -9.77 -5.23 -2.87
N THR A 7 -10.74 -5.27 -3.77
CA THR A 7 -11.83 -6.27 -3.76
C THR A 7 -11.56 -7.46 -4.68
N ALA A 8 -10.52 -7.37 -5.52
CA ALA A 8 -10.08 -8.46 -6.38
C ALA A 8 -9.48 -9.62 -5.56
N ASP A 9 -9.38 -10.79 -6.19
CA ASP A 9 -8.68 -11.92 -5.58
C ASP A 9 -7.17 -11.63 -5.43
N LEU A 10 -6.53 -12.41 -4.56
CA LEU A 10 -5.12 -12.22 -4.22
C LEU A 10 -4.20 -12.30 -5.44
N VAL A 11 -4.46 -13.21 -6.38
CA VAL A 11 -3.60 -13.40 -7.56
C VAL A 11 -3.72 -12.21 -8.50
N THR A 12 -4.95 -11.73 -8.74
CA THR A 12 -5.21 -10.54 -9.54
C THR A 12 -4.57 -9.29 -8.95
N LEU A 13 -4.73 -9.06 -7.63
CA LEU A 13 -4.12 -7.91 -6.96
C LEU A 13 -2.59 -8.00 -6.96
N THR A 14 -2.03 -9.18 -6.70
CA THR A 14 -0.57 -9.39 -6.72
C THR A 14 0.01 -9.12 -8.09
N ARG A 15 -0.66 -9.59 -9.15
CA ARG A 15 -0.27 -9.27 -10.52
C ARG A 15 -0.27 -7.75 -10.78
N ALA A 16 -1.33 -7.05 -10.35
CA ALA A 16 -1.40 -5.60 -10.52
C ALA A 16 -0.28 -4.85 -9.79
N LEU A 17 0.20 -5.38 -8.65
CA LEU A 17 1.40 -4.87 -7.97
C LEU A 17 2.66 -5.13 -8.82
N CYS A 18 2.86 -6.36 -9.31
CA CYS A 18 4.02 -6.74 -10.12
C CYS A 18 4.10 -6.04 -11.48
N ASP A 19 2.95 -5.64 -12.05
CA ASP A 19 2.89 -4.89 -13.31
C ASP A 19 3.35 -3.42 -13.14
N LEU A 20 3.53 -2.95 -11.90
CA LEU A 20 4.08 -1.64 -11.59
C LEU A 20 5.57 -1.75 -11.20
N PRO A 21 6.48 -1.04 -11.90
CA PRO A 21 7.88 -1.05 -11.51
C PRO A 21 8.06 -0.40 -10.13
N SER A 22 8.92 -1.00 -9.31
CA SER A 22 9.27 -0.50 -7.99
C SER A 22 10.70 -0.85 -7.61
N VAL A 23 11.64 -0.67 -8.55
CA VAL A 23 13.08 -0.88 -8.23
C VAL A 23 13.48 0.04 -7.08
N SER A 24 14.34 -0.44 -6.16
CA SER A 24 14.76 0.33 -4.99
C SER A 24 15.20 1.76 -5.36
N GLY A 25 14.53 2.77 -4.80
CA GLY A 25 14.71 4.19 -5.09
C GLY A 25 13.81 4.79 -6.18
N ASP A 26 12.97 3.98 -6.85
CA ASP A 26 11.98 4.41 -7.84
C ASP A 26 10.59 3.77 -7.61
N GLU A 27 10.19 3.66 -6.35
CA GLU A 27 8.94 3.01 -5.92
C GLU A 27 7.72 3.95 -6.00
N ARG A 28 7.93 5.24 -6.25
CA ARG A 28 6.90 6.29 -6.17
C ARG A 28 5.60 5.93 -6.88
N VAL A 29 5.67 5.33 -8.06
CA VAL A 29 4.48 4.94 -8.83
C VAL A 29 3.64 3.91 -8.08
N LEU A 30 4.28 2.90 -7.49
CA LEU A 30 3.60 1.88 -6.70
C LEU A 30 3.12 2.45 -5.37
N ALA A 31 3.93 3.26 -4.70
CA ALA A 31 3.56 3.92 -3.44
C ALA A 31 2.33 4.84 -3.60
N ASP A 32 2.23 5.58 -4.70
CA ASP A 32 1.07 6.41 -5.03
C ASP A 32 -0.20 5.59 -5.26
N ALA A 33 -0.08 4.44 -5.94
CA ALA A 33 -1.20 3.53 -6.17
C ALA A 33 -1.70 2.91 -4.86
N VAL A 34 -0.78 2.52 -3.96
CA VAL A 34 -1.09 1.99 -2.62
C VAL A 34 -1.75 3.06 -1.75
N GLU A 35 -1.19 4.28 -1.69
CA GLU A 35 -1.78 5.39 -0.93
C GLU A 35 -3.20 5.69 -1.42
N ALA A 36 -3.43 5.79 -2.73
CA ALA A 36 -4.74 6.07 -3.28
C ALA A 36 -5.77 4.99 -2.94
N ALA A 37 -5.37 3.70 -3.01
CA ALA A 37 -6.23 2.58 -2.64
C ALA A 37 -6.58 2.59 -1.15
N LEU A 38 -5.60 2.83 -0.27
CA LEU A 38 -5.82 2.85 1.18
C LEU A 38 -6.61 4.08 1.63
N ARG A 39 -6.45 5.25 0.99
CA ARG A 39 -7.24 6.45 1.30
C ARG A 39 -8.72 6.30 0.97
N ALA A 40 -9.08 5.39 0.07
CA ALA A 40 -10.49 5.06 -0.21
C ALA A 40 -11.16 4.26 0.94
N CYS A 41 -10.37 3.68 1.84
CA CYS A 41 -10.87 2.95 3.01
C CYS A 41 -11.18 3.92 4.15
N ALA A 42 -12.45 4.30 4.31
CA ALA A 42 -12.90 5.29 5.31
C ALA A 42 -12.57 4.95 6.79
N HIS A 43 -12.21 3.70 7.09
CA HIS A 43 -11.84 3.25 8.43
C HIS A 43 -10.33 3.37 8.72
N LEU A 44 -9.53 3.84 7.76
CA LEU A 44 -8.08 3.99 7.87
C LEU A 44 -7.69 5.47 7.93
N GLU A 45 -6.75 5.77 8.81
CA GLU A 45 -5.91 6.96 8.73
C GLU A 45 -4.65 6.59 7.95
N VAL A 46 -4.38 7.31 6.85
CA VAL A 46 -3.23 7.06 5.96
C VAL A 46 -2.19 8.18 6.12
N LEU A 47 -0.95 7.79 6.35
CA LEU A 47 0.22 8.65 6.49
C LEU A 47 1.22 8.31 5.36
N ARG A 48 1.88 9.35 4.83
CA ARG A 48 2.89 9.23 3.78
C ARG A 48 4.18 9.90 4.25
N ASP A 49 5.30 9.20 4.10
CA ASP A 49 6.66 9.73 4.32
C ASP A 49 7.58 9.21 3.20
N GLY A 50 7.98 10.09 2.28
CA GLY A 50 8.63 9.66 1.03
C GLY A 50 7.78 8.64 0.28
N ASP A 51 8.35 7.47 -0.04
CA ASP A 51 7.63 6.34 -0.65
C ASP A 51 7.17 5.28 0.37
N THR A 52 7.26 5.59 1.67
CA THR A 52 6.66 4.77 2.72
C THR A 52 5.20 5.17 2.93
N VAL A 53 4.31 4.18 2.89
CA VAL A 53 2.87 4.34 3.16
C VAL A 53 2.52 3.57 4.44
N VAL A 54 1.90 4.27 5.40
CA VAL A 54 1.40 3.66 6.64
C VAL A 54 -0.11 3.88 6.72
N ALA A 55 -0.87 2.83 7.01
CA ALA A 55 -2.29 2.94 7.31
C ALA A 55 -2.61 2.32 8.68
N ARG A 56 -3.46 3.00 9.45
CA ARG A 56 -3.84 2.54 10.80
C ARG A 56 -5.32 2.76 11.10
N THR A 57 -5.87 1.92 11.96
CA THR A 57 -7.21 2.10 12.54
C THR A 57 -7.13 2.78 13.91
N GLN A 58 -8.19 3.48 14.30
CA GLN A 58 -8.33 4.12 15.62
C GLN A 58 -9.39 3.41 16.48
N LEU A 59 -9.13 2.15 16.87
CA LEU A 59 -10.11 1.29 17.55
C LEU A 59 -10.16 1.44 19.09
N GLY A 60 -9.30 2.28 19.70
CA GLY A 60 -9.26 2.48 21.16
C GLY A 60 -8.89 1.24 21.99
N ARG A 61 -8.22 0.24 21.38
CA ARG A 61 -7.83 -1.02 22.05
C ARG A 61 -6.49 -0.87 22.77
N ALA A 62 -6.31 -1.63 23.84
CA ALA A 62 -5.08 -1.62 24.64
C ALA A 62 -3.83 -2.18 23.92
N GLY A 63 -4.04 -2.98 22.86
CA GLY A 63 -2.96 -3.56 22.05
C GLY A 63 -3.23 -3.38 20.55
N ARG A 64 -2.14 -3.36 19.76
CA ARG A 64 -2.19 -3.21 18.30
C ARG A 64 -1.19 -4.17 17.65
N VAL A 65 -1.55 -4.66 16.47
CA VAL A 65 -0.68 -5.46 15.60
C VAL A 65 -0.28 -4.61 14.40
N ALA A 66 0.99 -4.69 14.00
CA ALA A 66 1.49 -4.12 12.75
C ALA A 66 1.71 -5.25 11.74
N ILE A 67 1.23 -5.05 10.52
CA ILE A 67 1.56 -5.89 9.36
C ILE A 67 2.43 -5.02 8.47
N ALA A 68 3.64 -5.48 8.20
CA ALA A 68 4.65 -4.71 7.48
C ALA A 68 5.30 -5.55 6.38
N GLY A 69 5.71 -4.88 5.31
CA GLY A 69 6.44 -5.40 4.17
C GLY A 69 7.07 -4.21 3.42
N HIS A 70 7.82 -4.50 2.37
CA HIS A 70 8.46 -3.48 1.54
C HIS A 70 7.82 -3.46 0.13
N LEU A 71 7.84 -2.29 -0.52
CA LEU A 71 7.32 -2.12 -1.87
C LEU A 71 8.39 -2.31 -2.94
N ASP A 72 9.66 -2.21 -2.56
CA ASP A 72 10.77 -2.17 -3.49
C ASP A 72 11.17 -3.55 -4.00
N THR A 73 11.76 -3.57 -5.18
CA THR A 73 12.36 -4.74 -5.81
C THR A 73 13.82 -4.47 -6.14
N VAL A 74 14.58 -5.56 -6.29
CA VAL A 74 15.89 -5.48 -6.95
C VAL A 74 15.73 -5.25 -8.47
N PRO A 75 16.76 -4.75 -9.16
CA PRO A 75 16.79 -4.68 -10.63
C PRO A 75 16.67 -6.04 -11.32
#